data_AF-A0A2E3XL03-F1
#
_entry.id   AF-A0A2E3XL03-F1
#
_cell.length_a   1.000
_cell.length_b   1.000
_cell.length_c   1.000
_cell.angle_alpha   90.00
_cell.angle_beta   90.00
_cell.angle_gamma   90.00
#
_symmetry.space_group_name_H-M   'P 1'
#
loop_
_entity.id
_entity.type
_entity.pdbx_description
1 polymer ?
#
loop_
_entity_poly.entity_id
_entity_poly.type
_entity_poly.pdbx_seq_one_letter_code
_entity_poly.pdbx_strand_id
1 'polypeptide(L)' 'MIGTIVIIILLIVIVPVSIIMTGLLFSGLLGTVLQKEVDSENQGTELYDLSQKDFYHKPSS' A
#
# COMPACT_ATOMS: atom_id res chain seq x y z
N MET A 1 0.30 -37.99 12.62
CA MET A 1 -0.48 -36.76 12.92
C MET A 1 0.26 -35.46 12.65
N ILE A 2 1.59 -35.42 12.80
CA ILE A 2 2.36 -34.17 12.64
C ILE A 2 2.27 -33.56 11.23
N GLY A 3 2.31 -34.39 10.18
CA GLY A 3 2.19 -33.91 8.79
C GLY A 3 0.85 -33.23 8.53
N THR A 4 -0.24 -33.76 9.08
CA THR A 4 -1.58 -33.17 8.97
C THR A 4 -1.63 -31.78 9.60
N ILE A 5 -1.06 -31.63 10.79
CA ILE A 5 -1.01 -30.34 11.50
C ILE A 5 -0.22 -29.30 10.70
N VAL A 6 0.93 -29.69 10.14
CA VAL A 6 1.75 -28.79 9.31
C VAL A 6 0.99 -28.34 8.07
N ILE A 7 0.30 -29.24 7.39
CA ILE A 7 -0.49 -28.90 6.19
C ILE A 7 -1.62 -27.92 6.55
N ILE A 8 -2.32 -28.15 7.66
CA ILE A 8 -3.39 -27.26 8.12
C ILE A 8 -2.85 -25.85 8.37
N ILE A 9 -1.72 -25.73 9.06
CA ILE A 9 -1.09 -24.41 9.33
C ILE A 9 -0.68 -23.73 8.03
N LEU A 10 -0.09 -24.48 7.09
CA LEU A 10 0.32 -23.94 5.80
C LEU A 10 -0.88 -23.38 5.02
N LEU A 11 -1.99 -24.13 4.97
CA LEU A 11 -3.17 -23.71 4.22
C LEU A 11 -3.94 -22.56 4.87
N ILE A 12 -4.03 -22.54 6.21
CA ILE A 12 -4.87 -21.55 6.92
C ILE A 12 -4.09 -20.27 7.23
N VAL A 13 -2.79 -20.37 7.48
CA VAL A 13 -1.99 -19.21 7.91
C VAL A 13 -1.11 -18.72 6.77
N ILE A 14 -0.28 -19.59 6.19
CA ILE A 14 0.73 -19.16 5.22
C ILE A 14 0.05 -18.66 3.95
N VAL A 15 -0.92 -19.40 3.39
CA VAL A 15 -1.58 -19.00 2.13
C VAL A 15 -2.28 -17.64 2.25
N PRO A 16 -3.17 -17.38 3.25
CA PRO A 16 -3.85 -16.08 3.34
C PRO A 16 -2.89 -14.93 3.59
N VAL A 17 -1.90 -15.11 4.48
CA VAL A 17 -0.90 -14.07 4.76
C VAL A 17 -0.09 -13.74 3.51
N SER A 18 0.28 -14.76 2.73
CA SER A 18 1.02 -14.57 1.48
C SER A 18 0.22 -13.76 0.47
N ILE A 19 -1.07 -14.07 0.31
CA ILE A 19 -1.97 -13.35 -0.61
C ILE A 19 -2.10 -11.89 -0.18
N ILE A 20 -2.35 -11.63 1.10
CA ILE A 20 -2.48 -10.27 1.63
C ILE A 20 -1.18 -9.49 1.43
N MET A 21 -0.04 -10.06 1.82
CA MET A 21 1.25 -9.38 1.68
C MET A 21 1.60 -9.10 0.22
N THR A 22 1.35 -10.04 -0.68
CA THR A 22 1.57 -9.82 -2.11
C THR A 22 0.69 -8.69 -2.63
N GLY A 23 -0.60 -8.67 -2.28
CA GLY A 23 -1.51 -7.58 -2.69
C GLY A 23 -1.06 -6.21 -2.18
N LEU A 24 -0.64 -6.10 -0.92
CA LEU A 24 -0.14 -4.86 -0.34
C LEU A 24 1.15 -4.38 -1.01
N LEU A 25 2.11 -5.28 -1.26
CA LEU A 25 3.36 -4.96 -1.92
C LEU A 25 3.12 -4.45 -3.35
N PHE A 26 2.32 -5.16 -4.13
CA PHE A 26 2.01 -4.74 -5.49
C PHE A 26 1.22 -3.43 -5.53
N SER A 27 0.24 -3.25 -4.65
CA SER A 27 -0.53 -2.01 -4.55
C SER A 27 0.36 -0.82 -4.17
N GLY A 28 1.26 -0.98 -3.19
CA GLY A 28 2.20 0.06 -2.80
C GLY A 28 3.18 0.43 -3.92
N LEU A 29 3.70 -0.56 -4.64
CA LEU A 29 4.58 -0.31 -5.79
C LEU A 29 3.83 0.41 -6.92
N LEU A 30 2.63 -0.04 -7.27
CA LEU A 30 1.82 0.61 -8.30
C LEU A 30 1.45 2.04 -7.89
N GLY A 31 1.04 2.24 -6.63
CA GLY A 31 0.70 3.56 -6.09
C GLY A 31 1.87 4.54 -6.18
N THR A 32 3.08 4.11 -5.83
CA THR A 32 4.27 4.97 -5.92
C THR A 32 4.68 5.28 -7.35
N VAL A 33 4.59 4.32 -8.27
CA VAL A 33 4.85 4.55 -9.70
C VAL A 33 3.85 5.54 -10.29
N LEU A 34 2.55 5.32 -10.03
CA LEU A 34 1.47 6.20 -10.51
C LEU A 34 1.59 7.60 -9.90
N GLN A 35 1.86 7.70 -8.59
CA GLN A 35 2.03 8.98 -7.92
C GLN A 35 3.19 9.78 -8.53
N LYS A 36 4.34 9.14 -8.81
CA LYS A 36 5.47 9.79 -9.48
C LYS A 36 5.10 10.32 -10.87
N GLU A 37 4.32 9.58 -11.63
CA GLU A 37 3.86 9.98 -12.96
C GLU A 37 2.91 11.18 -12.89
N VAL A 38 1.88 11.10 -12.05
CA VAL A 38 0.92 12.18 -11.81
C VAL A 38 1.60 13.43 -11.28
N ASP A 39 2.52 13.29 -10.33
CA ASP A 39 3.28 14.42 -9.78
C ASP A 39 4.11 15.10 -10.88
N SER A 40 4.75 14.33 -11.76
CA SER A 40 5.54 14.86 -12.88
C SER A 40 4.69 15.64 -13.88
N GLU A 41 3.46 15.19 -14.16
CA GLU A 41 2.56 15.87 -15.10
C GLU A 41 1.95 17.14 -14.51
N ASN A 42 1.78 17.18 -13.18
CA ASN A 42 1.10 18.26 -12.48
C ASN A 42 2.08 19.22 -11.77
N GLN A 43 3.38 19.13 -12.02
CA GLN A 43 4.38 20.02 -11.39
C GLN A 43 4.08 21.49 -11.68
N GLY A 44 4.03 22.29 -10.61
CA GLY A 44 3.73 23.73 -10.69
C GLY A 44 2.25 24.06 -10.85
N THR A 45 1.37 23.06 -10.77
CA THR A 45 -0.07 23.26 -10.72
C THR A 45 -0.59 23.21 -9.28
N GLU A 46 -1.77 23.79 -9.06
CA GLU A 46 -2.50 23.72 -7.79
C GLU A 46 -2.80 22.27 -7.35
N LEU A 47 -2.87 21.31 -8.29
CA LEU A 47 -3.13 19.91 -7.98
C LEU A 47 -1.95 19.24 -7.29
N TYR A 48 -0.72 19.61 -7.65
CA TYR A 48 0.48 19.13 -6.97
C TYR A 48 0.59 19.70 -5.56
N ASP A 49 0.29 20.98 -5.38
CA ASP A 49 0.26 21.63 -4.06
C ASP A 49 -0.81 21.03 -3.15
N LEU A 50 -1.98 20.68 -3.71
CA LEU A 50 -3.03 19.96 -2.99
C LEU A 50 -2.62 18.53 -2.63
N SER A 51 -1.92 17.82 -3.52
CA SER A 51 -1.44 16.46 -3.24
C SER A 51 -0.37 16.42 -2.13
N GLN A 52 0.44 17.46 -2.00
CA GLN A 52 1.44 17.57 -0.92
C GLN A 52 0.89 18.13 0.39
N LYS A 53 -0.30 18.73 0.38
CA LYS A 53 -0.88 19.35 1.57
C LYS A 53 -1.30 18.28 2.57
N ASP A 54 -0.75 18.34 3.79
CA ASP A 54 -1.17 17.47 4.88
C ASP A 54 -2.52 17.96 5.46
N PHE A 55 -3.61 17.30 5.06
CA PHE A 55 -4.97 17.65 5.48
C PHE A 55 -5.27 17.28 6.95
N TYR A 56 -4.39 16.52 7.61
CA TYR A 56 -4.63 16.05 8.98
C TYR A 56 -3.92 16.89 10.04
N HIS A 57 -3.15 17.91 9.64
CA HIS A 57 -2.55 18.85 10.59
C HIS A 57 -3.63 19.82 11.13
N LYS A 58 -4.13 19.54 12.34
CA LYS A 58 -5.05 20.45 13.06
C LYS A 58 -4.27 21.72 13.44
N PRO A 59 -4.73 22.93 13.08
CA PRO A 59 -4.04 24.17 13.45
C PRO A 59 -3.98 24.28 14.97
N SER A 60 -2.77 24.38 15.53
CA SER A 60 -2.60 24.76 16.94
C SER A 60 -2.95 26.24 17.05
N SER A 61 -4.04 26.52 17.75
CA SER A 61 -4.45 27.87 18.16
C SER A 61 -3.39 28.54 19.03
#